data_AF-F3CF57-F1
#
_entry.id   AF-F3CF57-F1
#
_cell.length_a   1.000
_cell.length_b   1.000
_cell.length_c   1.000
_cell.angle_alpha   90.00
_cell.angle_beta   90.00
_cell.angle_gamma   90.00
#
_symmetry.space_group_name_H-M   'P 1'
#
loop_
_entity.id
_entity.type
_entity.pdbx_description
1 polymer ?
#
loop_
_entity_poly.entity_id
_entity_poly.type
_entity_poly.pdbx_seq_one_letter_code
_entity_poly.pdbx_strand_id
1 'polypeptide(L)'
;PRSAGKASGGGMLRDLGSHLVDQALVLFGPVERVYAELQFATPQDELDHTFFVSLRHASGVTSHLLGSCLQNTPKPRFRVSGSKGCYSVEGLDGQEEAAFAGLTPRSEGERWGVEEHRRCGWFE
;
A
#
# COMPACT_ATOMS: atom_id res chain seq x y z
N PRO A 1 -1.19 22.97 2.03
CA PRO A 1 -2.33 23.11 2.99
C PRO A 1 -1.83 22.97 4.43
N ARG A 2 -2.03 24.01 5.27
CA ARG A 2 -1.62 24.06 6.69
C ARG A 2 -2.55 23.24 7.62
N SER A 3 -3.12 22.14 7.14
CA SER A 3 -4.00 21.25 7.91
C SER A 3 -3.35 19.90 8.26
N ALA A 4 -2.06 19.70 8.01
CA ALA A 4 -1.32 18.52 8.48
C ALA A 4 -0.99 18.57 9.99
N GLY A 5 -1.77 19.32 10.77
CA GLY A 5 -1.61 19.52 12.20
C GLY A 5 -2.45 18.55 13.01
N LYS A 6 -2.10 17.27 13.01
CA LYS A 6 -2.32 16.39 14.16
C LYS A 6 -1.05 15.58 14.37
N ALA A 7 -0.27 15.93 15.39
CA ALA A 7 0.91 15.19 15.84
C ALA A 7 0.61 13.75 16.34
N SER A 8 -0.55 13.19 15.99
CA SER A 8 -0.93 11.80 16.18
C SER A 8 -0.87 10.96 14.88
N GLY A 9 -0.86 11.60 13.71
CA GLY A 9 -0.61 10.97 12.39
C GLY A 9 0.88 11.06 12.05
N GLY A 10 1.48 9.97 11.58
CA GLY A 10 2.90 9.95 11.23
C GLY A 10 3.15 10.50 9.82
N GLY A 11 4.36 10.27 9.31
CA GLY A 11 4.65 10.40 7.88
C GLY A 11 4.07 9.23 7.07
N MET A 12 4.16 9.31 5.75
CA MET A 12 3.56 8.33 4.82
C MET A 12 3.98 6.88 5.10
N LEU A 13 5.21 6.64 5.53
CA LEU A 13 5.66 5.29 5.91
C LEU A 13 4.86 4.73 7.09
N ARG A 14 4.56 5.56 8.10
CA ARG A 14 3.84 5.11 9.29
C ARG A 14 2.36 4.93 9.02
N ASP A 15 1.77 5.87 8.28
CA ASP A 15 0.34 5.90 8.02
C ASP A 15 -0.08 4.88 6.95
N LEU A 16 0.66 4.76 5.84
CA LEU A 16 0.33 3.83 4.75
C LEU A 16 1.31 2.69 4.62
N GLY A 17 2.60 2.94 4.83
CA GLY A 17 3.62 1.90 4.71
C GLY A 17 3.47 0.76 5.73
N SER A 18 2.89 1.02 6.90
CA SER A 18 2.58 -0.01 7.90
C SER A 18 1.63 -1.09 7.36
N HIS A 19 0.60 -0.71 6.60
CA HIS A 19 -0.30 -1.64 5.93
C HIS A 19 0.41 -2.48 4.86
N LEU A 20 1.32 -1.87 4.10
CA LEU A 20 2.10 -2.57 3.07
C LEU A 20 3.10 -3.56 3.68
N VAL A 21 3.73 -3.19 4.80
CA VAL A 21 4.62 -4.08 5.57
C VAL A 21 3.83 -5.26 6.12
N ASP A 22 2.67 -5.02 6.72
CA ASP A 22 1.80 -6.08 7.25
C ASP A 22 1.41 -7.07 6.13
N GLN A 23 0.93 -6.58 4.99
CA GLN A 23 0.57 -7.41 3.85
C GLN A 23 1.76 -8.24 3.33
N ALA A 24 2.95 -7.65 3.22
CA ALA A 24 4.15 -8.37 2.80
C ALA A 24 4.54 -9.48 3.80
N LEU A 25 4.41 -9.23 5.10
CA LEU A 25 4.68 -10.22 6.14
C LEU A 25 3.66 -11.37 6.11
N VAL A 26 2.37 -11.06 5.93
CA VAL A 26 1.31 -12.07 5.79
C VAL A 26 1.55 -12.97 4.57
N LEU A 27 1.96 -12.38 3.44
CA LEU A 27 2.12 -13.12 2.19
C LEU A 27 3.44 -13.90 2.11
N PHE A 28 4.55 -13.33 2.60
CA PHE A 28 5.90 -13.84 2.34
C PHE A 28 6.71 -14.22 3.57
N GLY A 29 6.15 -14.00 4.76
CA GLY A 29 6.73 -14.41 6.04
C GLY A 29 7.78 -13.44 6.59
N PRO A 30 8.59 -13.89 7.58
CA PRO A 30 9.56 -13.04 8.29
C PRO A 30 10.60 -12.37 7.39
N VAL A 31 11.06 -11.19 7.80
CA VAL A 31 12.07 -10.37 7.11
C VAL A 31 13.42 -10.48 7.81
N GLU A 32 14.47 -10.73 7.04
CA GLU A 32 15.86 -10.82 7.53
C GLU A 32 16.63 -9.51 7.34
N ARG A 33 16.29 -8.73 6.30
CA ARG A 33 16.95 -7.45 6.01
C ARG A 33 15.97 -6.43 5.50
N VAL A 34 16.16 -5.20 5.94
CA VAL A 34 15.36 -4.03 5.55
C VAL A 34 16.31 -2.97 5.00
N TYR A 35 15.96 -2.39 3.87
CA TYR A 35 16.51 -1.15 3.35
C TYR A 35 15.37 -0.16 3.14
N ALA A 36 15.58 1.11 3.48
CA ALA A 36 14.56 2.13 3.35
C ALA A 36 15.13 3.48 2.91
N GLU A 37 14.35 4.19 2.11
CA GLU A 37 14.57 5.58 1.73
C GLU A 37 13.33 6.39 2.09
N LEU A 38 13.52 7.55 2.71
CA LEU A 38 12.46 8.49 3.07
C LEU A 38 12.74 9.85 2.44
N GLN A 39 11.70 10.51 1.96
CA GLN A 39 11.79 11.87 1.44
C GLN A 39 10.91 12.82 2.23
N PHE A 40 11.47 14.00 2.49
CA PHE A 40 10.88 15.08 3.29
C PHE A 40 10.78 16.34 2.40
N ALA A 41 9.78 17.19 2.64
CA ALA A 41 9.58 18.37 1.79
C ALA A 41 10.72 19.40 1.99
N THR A 42 11.21 19.51 3.22
CA THR A 42 12.40 20.27 3.60
C THR A 42 13.27 19.45 4.57
N PRO A 43 14.56 19.77 4.72
CA PRO A 43 15.43 19.10 5.70
C PRO A 43 14.98 19.25 7.16
N GLN A 44 14.08 20.18 7.47
CA GLN A 44 13.57 20.44 8.81
C GLN A 44 12.26 19.71 9.10
N ASP A 45 11.61 19.13 8.09
CA ASP A 45 10.36 18.39 8.30
C ASP A 45 10.64 17.03 8.93
N GLU A 46 9.82 16.67 9.91
CA GLU A 46 9.94 15.39 10.64
C GLU A 46 9.08 14.27 10.04
N LEU A 47 8.18 14.62 9.11
CA LEU A 47 7.23 13.69 8.50
C LEU A 47 7.58 13.47 7.03
N ASP A 48 7.80 12.21 6.65
CA ASP A 48 8.04 11.84 5.27
C ASP A 48 6.77 11.97 4.43
N HIS A 49 6.94 12.37 3.16
CA HIS A 49 5.86 12.46 2.18
C HIS A 49 5.99 11.38 1.09
N THR A 50 7.14 10.71 1.03
CA THR A 50 7.42 9.56 0.16
C THR A 50 8.31 8.58 0.90
N PHE A 51 8.02 7.29 0.75
CA PHE A 51 8.89 6.21 1.22
C PHE A 51 9.13 5.17 0.13
N PHE A 52 10.29 4.52 0.22
CA PHE A 52 10.60 3.25 -0.40
C PHE A 52 11.16 2.31 0.66
N VAL A 53 10.67 1.07 0.68
CA VAL A 53 11.18 0.02 1.57
C VAL A 53 11.41 -1.26 0.77
N SER A 54 12.61 -1.83 0.86
CA SER A 54 12.93 -3.16 0.37
C SER A 54 13.04 -4.13 1.54
N LEU A 55 12.21 -5.17 1.54
CA LEU A 55 12.18 -6.22 2.55
C LEU A 55 12.72 -7.52 1.93
N ARG A 56 13.83 -8.04 2.45
CA ARG A 56 14.32 -9.37 2.10
C ARG A 56 13.75 -10.38 3.09
N HIS A 57 12.83 -11.22 2.62
CA HIS A 57 12.20 -12.26 3.43
C HIS A 57 13.11 -13.49 3.54
N ALA A 58 12.97 -14.22 4.65
CA ALA A 58 13.64 -15.49 4.90
C ALA A 58 13.27 -16.56 3.85
N SER A 59 12.06 -16.45 3.28
CA SER A 59 11.57 -17.30 2.19
C SER A 59 12.32 -17.13 0.86
N GLY A 60 13.18 -16.12 0.73
CA GLY A 60 13.86 -15.78 -0.53
C GLY A 60 13.19 -14.66 -1.33
N VAL A 61 11.94 -14.30 -1.00
CA VAL A 61 11.21 -13.22 -1.65
C VAL A 61 11.80 -11.85 -1.28
N THR A 62 11.79 -10.92 -2.23
CA THR A 62 12.08 -9.51 -1.98
C THR A 62 10.82 -8.69 -2.26
N SER A 63 10.30 -8.01 -1.26
CA SER A 63 9.16 -7.10 -1.39
C SER A 63 9.65 -5.66 -1.52
N HIS A 64 9.14 -4.93 -2.53
CA HIS A 64 9.41 -3.51 -2.73
C HIS A 64 8.13 -2.73 -2.47
N LEU A 65 8.14 -1.94 -1.40
CA LEU A 65 7.00 -1.16 -0.93
C LEU A 65 7.28 0.32 -1.22
N LEU A 66 6.30 1.01 -1.80
CA LEU A 66 6.43 2.41 -2.18
C LEU A 66 5.12 3.14 -1.85
N GLY A 67 5.22 4.35 -1.33
CA GLY A 67 4.10 5.26 -1.20
C GLY A 67 4.56 6.71 -1.32
N SER A 68 3.74 7.55 -1.95
CA SER A 68 4.02 8.98 -2.12
C SER A 68 2.72 9.75 -2.19
N CYS A 69 2.64 10.90 -1.50
CA CYS A 69 1.51 11.82 -1.64
C CYS A 69 1.75 12.91 -2.71
N LEU A 70 2.86 12.84 -3.45
CA LEU A 70 3.20 13.78 -4.53
C LEU A 70 3.11 13.14 -5.93
N GLN A 71 2.94 11.82 -6.03
CA GLN A 71 2.83 11.12 -7.31
C GLN A 71 1.38 11.08 -7.79
N ASN A 72 1.12 11.73 -8.93
CA ASN A 72 -0.24 11.81 -9.50
C ASN A 72 -0.56 10.65 -10.47
N THR A 73 0.46 10.00 -11.02
CA THR A 73 0.27 8.83 -11.90
C THR A 73 0.28 7.55 -11.07
N PRO A 74 -0.79 6.75 -11.07
CA PRO A 74 -0.83 5.51 -10.31
C PRO A 74 0.13 4.47 -10.87
N LYS A 75 0.61 3.59 -10.00
CA LYS A 75 1.30 2.34 -10.33
C LYS A 75 0.36 1.16 -10.02
N PRO A 76 0.64 -0.05 -10.54
CA PRO A 76 -0.05 -1.24 -10.07
C PRO A 76 0.01 -1.31 -8.54
N ARG A 77 -1.13 -1.63 -7.91
CA ARG A 77 -1.20 -1.84 -6.46
C ARG A 77 -0.33 -3.01 -6.05
N PHE A 78 -0.38 -4.08 -6.84
CA PHE A 78 0.55 -5.20 -6.72
C PHE A 78 1.16 -5.54 -8.06
N ARG A 79 2.44 -5.90 -8.02
CA ARG A 79 3.11 -6.62 -9.10
C ARG A 79 3.98 -7.71 -8.48
N VAL A 80 3.68 -8.96 -8.79
CA VAL A 80 4.37 -10.13 -8.24
C VAL A 80 4.97 -10.91 -9.39
N SER A 81 6.30 -10.97 -9.45
CA SER A 81 7.01 -11.71 -10.49
C SER A 81 7.55 -13.02 -9.93
N GLY A 82 7.28 -14.11 -10.63
CA GLY A 82 7.78 -15.45 -10.33
C GLY A 82 8.47 -16.06 -11.54
N SER A 83 8.92 -17.31 -11.39
CA SER A 83 9.62 -18.03 -12.46
C SER A 83 8.76 -18.38 -13.69
N LYS A 84 7.43 -18.27 -13.57
CA LYS A 84 6.47 -18.66 -14.62
C LYS A 84 5.70 -17.49 -15.24
N GLY A 85 5.93 -16.27 -14.75
CA GLY A 85 5.20 -15.09 -15.20
C GLY A 85 4.99 -14.07 -14.08
N CYS A 86 4.13 -13.10 -14.34
CA CYS A 86 3.89 -11.94 -13.50
C CYS A 86 2.40 -11.79 -13.21
N TYR A 87 2.05 -11.47 -11.96
CA TYR A 87 0.69 -11.13 -11.57
C TYR A 87 0.59 -9.64 -11.25
N SER A 88 -0.34 -8.94 -11.89
CA SER A 88 -0.56 -7.51 -11.66
C SER A 88 -1.97 -7.25 -11.13
N VAL A 89 -2.09 -6.31 -10.21
CA VAL A 89 -3.37 -5.81 -9.66
C VAL A 89 -3.34 -4.29 -9.71
N GLU A 90 -4.42 -3.69 -10.18
CA GLU A 90 -4.60 -2.24 -10.25
C GLU A 90 -5.72 -1.76 -9.34
N GLY A 91 -5.70 -0.46 -9.03
CA GLY A 91 -6.73 0.19 -8.21
C GLY A 91 -6.62 -0.11 -6.71
N LEU A 92 -7.35 0.68 -5.92
CA LEU A 92 -7.54 0.46 -4.49
C LEU A 92 -8.78 -0.39 -4.24
N ASP A 93 -9.05 -0.77 -2.98
CA ASP A 93 -10.29 -1.49 -2.70
C ASP A 93 -11.48 -0.53 -2.80
N GLY A 94 -12.65 -1.06 -3.17
CA GLY A 94 -13.87 -0.25 -3.30
C GLY A 94 -14.56 0.13 -1.98
N GLN A 95 -14.10 -0.38 -0.82
CA GLN A 95 -14.82 -0.22 0.44
C GLN A 95 -14.69 1.18 1.00
N GLU A 96 -13.53 1.82 0.85
CA GLU A 96 -13.32 3.20 1.27
C GLU A 96 -14.25 4.16 0.50
N GLU A 97 -14.33 4.03 -0.82
CA GLU A 97 -15.24 4.82 -1.66
C GLU A 97 -16.71 4.56 -1.30
N ALA A 98 -17.10 3.31 -1.08
CA ALA A 98 -18.45 2.95 -0.65
C ALA A 98 -18.79 3.58 0.72
N ALA A 99 -17.85 3.57 1.66
CA ALA A 99 -18.03 4.22 2.96
C ALA A 99 -18.20 5.74 2.83
N PHE A 100 -17.42 6.40 1.96
CA PHE A 100 -17.60 7.82 1.67
C PHE A 100 -18.96 8.14 1.03
N ALA A 101 -19.51 7.21 0.25
CA ALA A 101 -20.87 7.29 -0.30
C ALA A 101 -21.98 7.02 0.73
N GLY A 102 -21.63 6.76 2.00
CA GLY A 102 -22.58 6.48 3.08
C GLY A 102 -23.09 5.03 3.12
N LEU A 103 -22.51 4.14 2.31
CA LEU A 103 -22.80 2.71 2.38
C LEU A 103 -22.08 2.09 3.57
N THR A 104 -22.62 0.97 4.06
CA THR A 104 -22.04 0.23 5.19
C THR A 104 -22.14 -1.27 4.94
N PRO A 105 -21.35 -2.09 5.65
CA PRO A 105 -21.56 -3.55 5.63
C PRO A 105 -22.99 -3.95 5.96
N ARG A 106 -23.69 -3.17 6.80
CA ARG A 106 -25.10 -3.41 7.14
C ARG A 106 -26.04 -3.15 5.97
N SER A 107 -25.82 -2.09 5.19
CA SER A 107 -26.69 -1.73 4.06
C SER A 107 -26.44 -2.64 2.85
N GLU A 108 -25.18 -3.04 2.63
CA GLU A 108 -24.79 -3.82 1.46
C GLU A 108 -24.80 -5.34 1.67
N GLY A 109 -24.73 -5.80 2.93
CA GLY A 109 -24.67 -7.22 3.25
C GLY A 109 -23.53 -7.92 2.50
N GLU A 110 -23.85 -9.02 1.82
CA GLU A 110 -22.89 -9.81 1.03
C GLU A 110 -22.24 -9.05 -0.14
N ARG A 111 -22.76 -7.87 -0.52
CA ARG A 111 -22.14 -7.05 -1.57
C ARG A 111 -21.00 -6.17 -1.05
N TRP A 112 -20.86 -6.02 0.26
CA TRP A 112 -19.81 -5.19 0.85
C TRP A 112 -18.42 -5.75 0.54
N GLY A 113 -17.57 -4.93 -0.07
CA GLY A 113 -16.20 -5.34 -0.43
C GLY A 113 -16.11 -6.35 -1.57
N VAL A 114 -17.22 -6.65 -2.25
CA VAL A 114 -17.19 -7.46 -3.47
C VAL A 114 -16.61 -6.64 -4.61
N GLU A 115 -15.54 -7.14 -5.20
CA GLU A 115 -14.94 -6.55 -6.40
C GLU A 115 -15.33 -7.33 -7.66
N GLU A 116 -15.44 -6.63 -8.78
CA GLU A 116 -15.57 -7.31 -10.07
C GLU A 116 -14.32 -8.14 -10.35
N HIS A 117 -14.50 -9.34 -10.90
CA HIS A 117 -13.39 -10.28 -11.14
C HIS A 117 -12.21 -9.67 -11.91
N ARG A 118 -12.48 -8.75 -12.84
CA ARG A 118 -11.45 -8.02 -13.60
C ARG A 118 -10.51 -7.17 -12.75
N ARG A 119 -10.92 -6.80 -11.53
CA ARG A 119 -10.11 -6.03 -10.57
C ARG A 119 -9.27 -6.91 -9.66
N CYS A 120 -9.53 -8.22 -9.63
CA CYS A 120 -8.74 -9.14 -8.81
C CYS A 120 -7.27 -9.19 -9.27
N GLY A 121 -7.02 -8.91 -10.56
CA GLY A 121 -5.70 -8.91 -11.19
C GLY A 121 -5.65 -9.82 -12.41
N TRP A 122 -4.50 -9.85 -13.08
CA TRP A 122 -4.26 -10.70 -14.24
C TRP A 122 -2.83 -11.26 -14.25
N PHE A 123 -2.66 -12.38 -14.95
CA PHE A 123 -1.36 -13.03 -15.14
C PHE A 123 -0.81 -12.73 -16.53
N GLU A 124 0.45 -12.34 -16.59
CA GLU A 124 1.26 -12.04 -17.79
C GLU A 124 2.40 -13.05 -17.95
#